data_AF-A0A7W0HDF9-F1
#
_entry.id   AF-A0A7W0HDF9-F1
#
_cell.length_a   1.000
_cell.length_b   1.000
_cell.length_c   1.000
_cell.angle_alpha   90.00
_cell.angle_beta   90.00
_cell.angle_gamma   90.00
#
_symmetry.space_group_name_H-M   'P 1'
#
loop_
_entity.id
_entity.type
_entity.pdbx_description
1 polymer ?
#
loop_
_entity_poly.entity_id
_entity_poly.type
_entity_poly.pdbx_seq_one_letter_code
_entity_poly.pdbx_strand_id
1 'polypeptide(L)' 'QAERDLRPTKLHRKISGCFRSQHGAERFAHLRSYLSTTRKNGVPAIDALTLLFTGNPWMPPSPGT' A
#
# COMPACT_ATOMS: atom_id res chain seq x y z
N GLN A 1 -12.16 8.11 3.52
CA GLN A 1 -11.08 7.13 3.19
C GLN A 1 -10.48 6.42 4.41
N ALA A 2 -10.45 7.03 5.61
CA ALA A 2 -9.81 6.45 6.80
C ALA A 2 -10.24 5.01 7.17
N GLU A 3 -11.54 4.71 7.19
CA GLU A 3 -12.02 3.39 7.63
C GLU A 3 -11.62 2.24 6.68
N ARG A 4 -11.57 2.49 5.36
CA ARG A 4 -11.15 1.48 4.38
C ARG A 4 -9.66 1.16 4.45
N ASP A 5 -8.85 2.09 4.92
CA ASP A 5 -7.40 1.93 5.06
C ASP A 5 -7.05 1.18 6.37
N LEU A 6 -7.86 1.34 7.42
CA LEU A 6 -7.72 0.62 8.69
C LEU A 6 -8.22 -0.83 8.66
N ARG A 7 -9.21 -1.11 7.81
CA ARG A 7 -9.79 -2.46 7.63
C ARG A 7 -8.75 -3.56 7.37
N PRO A 8 -7.76 -3.41 6.47
CA PRO A 8 -6.74 -4.42 6.23
C PRO A 8 -5.81 -4.65 7.44
N THR A 9 -5.55 -3.64 8.27
CA THR A 9 -4.77 -3.81 9.51
C THR A 9 -5.52 -4.66 10.54
N LYS A 10 -6.82 -4.39 10.71
CA LYS A 10 -7.71 -5.21 11.56
C LYS A 10 -7.84 -6.63 11.03
N LEU A 11 -7.95 -6.79 9.71
CA LEU A 11 -8.02 -8.09 9.03
C LEU A 11 -6.72 -8.88 9.21
N HIS A 12 -5.56 -8.23 9.04
CA HIS A 12 -4.26 -8.86 9.24
C HIS A 12 -4.07 -9.33 10.68
N ARG A 13 -4.50 -8.53 11.68
CA ARG A 13 -4.52 -8.97 13.08
C ARG A 13 -5.48 -10.14 13.32
N LYS A 14 -6.65 -10.14 12.68
CA LYS A 14 -7.68 -11.19 12.84
C LYS A 14 -7.27 -12.52 12.20
N ILE A 15 -6.59 -12.51 11.06
CA ILE A 15 -6.35 -13.70 10.24
C ILE A 15 -4.89 -14.16 10.26
N SER A 16 -3.91 -13.23 10.26
CA SER A 16 -2.48 -13.56 10.21
C SER A 16 -1.76 -13.51 11.56
N GLY A 17 -2.48 -13.32 12.67
CA GLY A 17 -1.89 -13.43 14.01
C GLY A 17 -1.07 -12.23 14.49
N CYS A 18 -1.42 -11.02 14.01
CA CYS A 18 -0.73 -9.75 14.32
C CYS A 18 0.72 -9.68 13.79
N PHE A 19 1.30 -8.48 13.78
CA PHE A 19 2.70 -8.30 13.38
C PHE A 19 3.63 -8.78 14.48
N ARG A 20 4.56 -9.68 14.17
CA ARG A 20 5.57 -10.16 15.13
C ARG A 20 6.72 -9.17 15.36
N SER A 21 6.81 -8.14 14.53
CA SER A 21 7.85 -7.11 14.61
C SER A 21 7.34 -5.79 14.05
N GLN A 22 7.77 -4.67 14.63
CA GLN A 22 7.43 -3.32 14.15
C GLN A 22 7.84 -3.12 12.70
N HIS A 23 9.03 -3.58 12.32
CA HIS A 23 9.53 -3.53 10.96
C HIS A 23 8.59 -4.21 9.93
N GLY A 24 7.96 -5.33 10.32
CA GLY A 24 6.96 -6.00 9.48
C GLY A 24 5.67 -5.19 9.33
N ALA A 25 5.25 -4.50 10.39
CA ALA A 25 4.10 -3.61 10.35
C ALA A 25 4.36 -2.39 9.46
N GLU A 26 5.57 -1.82 9.52
CA GLU A 26 5.97 -0.68 8.70
C GLU A 26 6.02 -1.05 7.21
N ARG A 27 6.62 -2.20 6.86
CA ARG A 27 6.62 -2.69 5.47
C ARG A 27 5.21 -2.91 4.94
N PHE A 28 4.33 -3.48 5.76
CA PHE A 28 2.93 -3.65 5.40
C PHE A 28 2.22 -2.30 5.19
N ALA A 29 2.43 -1.34 6.09
CA ALA A 29 1.87 0.00 5.98
C ALA A 29 2.37 0.74 4.73
N HIS A 30 3.68 0.69 4.43
CA HIS A 30 4.25 1.26 3.21
C HIS A 30 3.63 0.68 1.94
N LEU A 31 3.57 -0.65 1.83
CA LEU A 31 3.00 -1.31 0.67
C LEU A 31 1.52 -0.94 0.50
N ARG A 32 0.76 -0.92 1.59
CA ARG A 32 -0.66 -0.53 1.59
C ARG A 32 -0.84 0.93 1.19
N SER A 33 -0.02 1.84 1.71
CA SER A 33 -0.05 3.26 1.38
C SER A 33 0.24 3.47 -0.11
N TYR A 34 1.27 2.81 -0.64
CA TYR A 34 1.61 2.84 -2.07
C TYR A 34 0.47 2.34 -2.96
N LEU A 35 -0.14 1.20 -2.61
CA LEU A 35 -1.30 0.66 -3.33
C LEU A 35 -2.54 1.56 -3.21
N SER A 36 -2.74 2.21 -2.07
CA SER A 36 -3.83 3.17 -1.87
C SER A 36 -3.65 4.38 -2.78
N THR A 37 -2.42 4.89 -2.92
CA THR A 37 -2.09 6.04 -3.78
C THR A 37 -2.23 5.72 -5.26
N THR A 38 -1.68 4.60 -5.72
CA THR A 38 -1.79 4.16 -7.13
C THR A 38 -3.25 3.95 -7.52
N ARG A 39 -4.04 3.31 -6.66
CA ARG A 39 -5.49 3.13 -6.90
C ARG A 39 -6.25 4.45 -6.98
N LYS A 40 -5.91 5.46 -6.16
CA LYS A 40 -6.53 6.81 -6.23
C LYS A 40 -6.25 7.50 -7.56
N ASN A 41 -5.18 7.12 -8.24
CA ASN A 41 -4.78 7.66 -9.54
C ASN A 41 -5.16 6.73 -10.71
N GLY A 42 -6.08 5.78 -10.49
CA GLY A 42 -6.57 4.88 -11.53
C GLY A 42 -5.61 3.76 -11.93
N VAL A 43 -4.48 3.61 -11.25
CA VAL A 43 -3.50 2.56 -11.56
C VAL A 43 -3.92 1.25 -10.85
N PRO A 44 -4.06 0.14 -11.59
CA PRO A 44 -4.39 -1.14 -10.99
C PRO A 44 -3.25 -1.65 -10.11
N ALA A 45 -3.61 -2.32 -9.00
CA ALA A 45 -2.64 -2.75 -8.00
C ALA A 45 -1.58 -3.70 -8.55
N ILE A 46 -1.93 -4.55 -9.53
CA ILE A 46 -0.97 -5.50 -10.12
C ILE A 46 0.08 -4.76 -10.95
N ASP A 47 -0.30 -3.81 -11.80
CA ASP A 47 0.65 -2.98 -12.56
C ASP A 47 1.56 -2.18 -11.63
N ALA A 48 0.99 -1.57 -10.59
CA ALA A 48 1.77 -0.83 -9.61
C ALA A 48 2.83 -1.71 -8.91
N LEU A 49 2.50 -2.97 -8.62
CA LEU A 49 3.44 -3.94 -8.04
C LEU A 49 4.47 -4.39 -9.07
N THR A 50 4.06 -4.69 -10.31
CA THR A 50 4.97 -5.04 -11.40
C THR A 50 6.00 -3.95 -11.59
N LEU A 51 5.57 -2.69 -11.72
CA LEU A 51 6.42 -1.51 -11.83
C LEU A 51 7.38 -1.34 -10.63
N LEU A 52 6.88 -1.58 -9.41
CA LEU A 52 7.70 -1.54 -8.20
C LEU A 52 8.81 -2.62 -8.22
N PHE A 53 8.49 -3.84 -8.65
CA PHE A 53 9.45 -4.95 -8.70
C PHE A 53 10.37 -4.92 -9.92
N THR A 54 9.99 -4.25 -11.01
CA THR A 54 10.85 -4.02 -12.18
C THR A 54 11.78 -2.82 -12.03
N GLY A 55 11.75 -2.14 -10.87
CA GLY A 55 12.64 -1.03 -10.54
C GLY A 55 12.18 0.34 -11.03
N ASN A 56 10.99 0.43 -11.63
CA ASN A 56 10.39 1.68 -12.11
C ASN A 56 9.07 1.96 -11.37
N PRO A 57 9.10 2.25 -10.06
CA PRO A 57 7.88 2.45 -9.28
C PRO A 57 7.06 3.60 -9.84
N TRP A 58 5.75 3.41 -9.90
CA TRP A 58 4.83 4.48 -10.30
C TRP A 58 4.85 5.59 -9.24
N MET A 59 5.03 6.82 -9.67
CA MET A 59 4.97 8.00 -8.81
C MET A 59 3.83 8.91 -9.25
N PRO A 60 3.11 9.55 -8.31
CA PRO A 60 2.08 10.51 -8.67
C PRO A 60 2.70 11.68 -9.42
N PRO A 61 1.99 12.26 -10.41
CA PRO A 61 2.43 13.52 -11.01
C PRO A 61 2.56 14.57 -9.90
N SER A 62 3.65 15.35 -9.93
CA SER A 62 3.80 16.47 -9.00
C SER A 62 2.55 17.36 -9.13
N PRO A 63 1.92 17.78 -8.03
CA PRO A 63 0.84 18.77 -8.11
C PRO A 63 1.42 19.98 -8.84
N GLY A 64 0.99 20.18 -10.09
CA GLY A 64 1.41 21.31 -10.89
C GLY A 64 1.06 22.60 -10.16
N THR A 65 1.99 23.56 -10.22
CA THR A 65 1.79 24.95 -9.79
C THR A 65 0.52 25.54 -10.36
#